data_AF-A0AA42XW97-F1
#
_entry.id   AF-A0AA42XW97-F1
#
_cell.length_a   1.000
_cell.length_b   1.000
_cell.length_c   1.000
_cell.angle_alpha   90.00
_cell.angle_beta   90.00
_cell.angle_gamma   90.00
#
_symmetry.space_group_name_H-M   'P 1'
#
loop_
_entity.id
_entity.type
_entity.pdbx_description
1 polymer ?
#
loop_
_entity_poly.entity_id
_entity_poly.type
_entity_poly.pdbx_seq_one_letter_code
_entity_poly.pdbx_strand_id
1 'polypeptide(L)'
;MGEGPKSIPSLLTRARRRALRSIVVRLNQQSDEYTTYRGRPKAAAAVGTWTEREVQADNAAVVMQGPPYEPDNFTLETLKLYARHMPNAHLILSTWRDTSPAILDPIRQLGADVVLNDKPDKPGLFNINMQLASAKTGVQRAVELGAEWVLKTRTDQRLYQESFMSMLISMAKTFPVASGYEQRFRIFGVGQGSLKYAPYHVTDQTVFGHAEDMLKYWDVPPKLEDPPVHWPKNLREVYHQVPVGELCRSGAAESRLASGFLERVGRPLSWTLVDHWKALRDHFCFVDHGMVDLYWVKAQTYTFGKEHARDLEEITNRKEIGFGEWMLLYSGQLPPEAATRYEGVLQQPFVERVANAD
;
A
#
# COMPACT_ATOMS: atom_id res chain seq x y z
N MET A 1 10.91 -15.25 28.28
CA MET A 1 11.84 -16.40 28.36
C MET A 1 11.17 -17.57 27.69
N GLY A 2 11.86 -18.20 26.73
CA GLY A 2 11.35 -19.25 25.85
C GLY A 2 11.55 -18.90 24.38
N GLU A 3 12.79 -18.64 23.95
CA GLU A 3 13.09 -18.68 22.51
C GLU A 3 12.89 -20.12 22.05
N GLY A 4 11.79 -20.39 21.32
CA GLY A 4 11.62 -21.64 20.62
C GLY A 4 12.84 -21.87 19.70
N PRO A 5 13.33 -23.11 19.56
CA PRO A 5 14.54 -23.38 18.81
C PRO A 5 14.41 -22.87 17.38
N LYS A 6 15.32 -21.97 16.95
CA LYS A 6 15.44 -21.55 15.55
C LYS A 6 15.58 -22.83 14.71
N SER A 7 14.61 -23.13 13.87
CA SER A 7 14.64 -24.35 13.06
C SER A 7 15.88 -24.32 12.16
N ILE A 8 16.84 -25.21 12.41
CA ILE A 8 18.04 -25.33 11.59
C ILE A 8 17.58 -25.70 10.17
N PRO A 9 17.92 -24.91 9.12
CA PRO A 9 17.50 -25.23 7.77
C PRO A 9 18.02 -26.61 7.39
N SER A 10 17.14 -27.45 6.84
CA SER A 10 17.50 -28.79 6.40
C SER A 10 18.72 -28.76 5.46
N LEU A 11 19.50 -29.86 5.43
CA LEU A 11 20.61 -30.01 4.48
C LEU A 11 20.19 -29.71 3.04
N LEU A 12 18.98 -30.14 2.66
CA LEU A 12 18.38 -29.86 1.35
C LEU A 12 18.15 -28.35 1.12
N THR A 13 17.63 -27.63 2.12
CA THR A 13 17.43 -26.18 2.04
C THR A 13 18.75 -25.44 1.86
N ARG A 14 19.80 -25.86 2.58
CA ARG A 14 21.16 -25.28 2.45
C ARG A 14 21.73 -25.55 1.05
N ALA A 15 21.57 -26.77 0.53
CA ALA A 15 22.00 -27.12 -0.81
C ALA A 15 21.29 -26.29 -1.89
N ARG A 16 19.96 -26.13 -1.81
CA ARG A 16 19.18 -25.29 -2.72
C ARG A 16 19.62 -23.83 -2.69
N ARG A 17 19.84 -23.25 -1.51
CA ARG A 17 20.33 -21.87 -1.36
C ARG A 17 21.73 -21.70 -1.96
N ARG A 18 22.61 -22.68 -1.77
CA ARG A 18 23.95 -22.67 -2.37
C ARG A 18 23.86 -22.72 -3.90
N ALA A 19 23.02 -23.59 -4.46
CA ALA A 19 22.79 -23.66 -5.90
C ALA A 19 22.28 -22.34 -6.47
N LEU A 20 21.25 -21.74 -5.84
CA LEU A 20 20.73 -20.43 -6.25
C LEU A 20 21.82 -19.35 -6.20
N ARG A 21 22.61 -19.29 -5.12
CA ARG A 21 23.73 -18.35 -5.01
C ARG A 21 24.75 -18.55 -6.13
N SER A 22 25.12 -19.78 -6.46
CA SER A 22 26.04 -20.07 -7.56
C SER A 22 25.49 -19.62 -8.92
N ILE A 23 24.18 -19.77 -9.16
CA ILE A 23 23.52 -19.29 -10.37
C ILE A 23 23.59 -17.77 -10.45
N VAL A 24 23.22 -17.06 -9.37
CA VAL A 24 23.25 -15.58 -9.33
C VAL A 24 24.67 -15.04 -9.52
N VAL A 25 25.68 -15.66 -8.91
CA VAL A 25 27.08 -15.27 -9.12
C VAL A 25 27.50 -15.44 -10.58
N ARG A 26 27.09 -16.54 -11.23
CA ARG A 26 27.37 -16.75 -12.67
C ARG A 26 26.67 -15.72 -13.55
N LEU A 27 25.39 -15.43 -13.29
CA LEU A 27 24.66 -14.41 -14.03
C LEU A 27 25.41 -13.08 -13.97
N ASN A 28 25.79 -12.62 -12.77
CA ASN A 28 26.53 -11.37 -12.59
C ASN A 28 27.93 -11.34 -13.25
N GLN A 29 28.50 -12.50 -13.61
CA GLN A 29 29.77 -12.60 -14.34
C GLN A 29 29.57 -12.67 -15.86
N GLN A 30 28.38 -13.03 -16.33
CA GLN A 30 28.11 -13.40 -17.72
C GLN A 30 27.07 -12.51 -18.41
N SER A 31 26.37 -11.64 -17.66
CA SER A 31 25.44 -10.66 -18.19
C SER A 31 25.94 -9.23 -18.01
N ASP A 32 25.37 -8.31 -18.79
CA ASP A 32 25.62 -6.87 -18.67
C ASP A 32 24.85 -6.22 -17.49
N GLU A 33 24.22 -7.04 -16.64
CA GLU A 33 23.38 -6.62 -15.52
C GLU A 33 23.80 -7.27 -14.20
N TYR A 34 23.50 -6.60 -13.08
CA TYR A 34 23.64 -7.16 -11.74
C TYR A 34 22.32 -7.76 -11.24
N THR A 35 22.29 -9.08 -11.07
CA THR A 35 21.19 -9.83 -10.45
C THR A 35 21.38 -9.92 -8.93
N THR A 36 20.30 -9.65 -8.20
CA THR A 36 20.22 -9.83 -6.74
C THR A 36 18.97 -10.65 -6.37
N TYR A 37 18.91 -11.21 -5.17
CA TYR A 37 17.69 -11.87 -4.67
C TYR A 37 17.57 -11.76 -3.16
N ARG A 38 16.33 -11.79 -2.66
CA ARG A 38 16.02 -11.75 -1.22
C ARG A 38 15.05 -12.87 -0.87
N GLY A 39 15.38 -13.62 0.19
CA GLY A 39 14.47 -14.62 0.77
C GLY A 39 13.80 -14.07 2.02
N ARG A 40 12.50 -14.30 2.18
CA ARG A 40 11.73 -13.88 3.36
C ARG A 40 11.14 -15.07 4.13
N PRO A 41 11.21 -15.10 5.46
CA PRO A 41 10.60 -16.17 6.25
C PRO A 41 9.07 -16.16 6.14
N LYS A 42 8.45 -17.32 5.92
CA LYS A 42 6.98 -17.44 5.85
C LYS A 42 6.32 -17.35 7.24
N ALA A 43 6.91 -17.99 8.25
CA ALA A 43 6.41 -17.98 9.62
C ALA A 43 7.02 -16.84 10.45
N ALA A 44 6.21 -16.22 11.32
CA ALA A 44 6.64 -15.15 12.21
C ALA A 44 7.80 -15.58 13.12
N ALA A 45 7.74 -16.81 13.64
CA ALA A 45 8.77 -17.38 14.51
C ALA A 45 10.15 -17.53 13.84
N ALA A 46 10.21 -17.52 12.50
CA ALA A 46 11.45 -17.61 11.74
C ALA A 46 12.04 -16.24 11.39
N VAL A 47 11.34 -15.14 11.66
CA VAL A 47 11.86 -13.78 11.50
C VAL A 47 12.72 -13.45 12.71
N GLY A 48 14.01 -13.20 12.48
CA GLY A 48 15.00 -12.97 13.55
C GLY A 48 15.23 -11.51 13.93
N THR A 49 14.55 -10.54 13.30
CA THR A 49 14.61 -9.12 13.66
C THR A 49 13.70 -8.80 14.83
N TRP A 50 14.01 -7.73 15.55
CA TRP A 50 13.26 -7.24 16.72
C TRP A 50 13.24 -5.72 16.74
N THR A 51 12.16 -5.16 17.28
CA THR A 51 12.01 -3.73 17.51
C THR A 51 12.79 -3.34 18.76
N GLU A 52 13.52 -2.23 18.71
CA GLU A 52 14.20 -1.68 19.89
C GLU A 52 13.19 -1.32 20.98
N ARG A 53 13.55 -1.51 22.25
CA ARG A 53 12.59 -1.38 23.37
C ARG A 53 12.05 0.04 23.54
N GLU A 54 12.84 1.03 23.16
CA GLU A 54 12.52 2.45 23.22
C GLU A 54 11.61 2.88 22.05
N VAL A 55 11.50 2.05 21.01
CA VAL A 55 10.69 2.32 19.82
C VAL A 55 9.33 1.66 19.99
N GLN A 56 8.36 2.43 20.46
CA GLN A 56 6.98 1.97 20.66
C GLN A 56 6.02 2.60 19.64
N ALA A 57 4.95 1.87 19.35
CA ALA A 57 3.86 2.28 18.49
C ALA A 57 2.59 2.42 19.35
N ASP A 58 2.59 3.42 20.21
CA ASP A 58 1.48 3.65 21.15
C ASP A 58 0.27 4.23 20.43
N ASN A 59 -0.92 3.90 20.94
CA ASN A 59 -2.21 4.32 20.39
C ASN A 59 -2.33 4.02 18.88
N ALA A 60 -1.75 2.93 18.40
CA ALA A 60 -1.78 2.57 16.98
C ALA A 60 -2.66 1.35 16.73
N ALA A 61 -3.19 1.23 15.52
CA ALA A 61 -3.90 0.05 15.06
C ALA A 61 -3.44 -0.38 13.67
N VAL A 62 -3.41 -1.69 13.44
CA VAL A 62 -3.28 -2.29 12.10
C VAL A 62 -4.61 -2.91 11.71
N VAL A 63 -5.18 -2.42 10.62
CA VAL A 63 -6.40 -2.95 9.99
C VAL A 63 -6.01 -3.77 8.77
N MET A 64 -6.01 -5.10 8.88
CA MET A 64 -5.90 -5.99 7.73
C MET A 64 -7.26 -6.16 7.09
N GLN A 65 -7.39 -5.75 5.84
CA GLN A 65 -8.65 -5.69 5.11
C GLN A 65 -8.70 -6.72 3.98
N GLY A 66 -9.82 -7.46 3.90
CA GLY A 66 -10.11 -8.41 2.82
C GLY A 66 -10.25 -9.87 3.29
N PRO A 67 -10.43 -10.82 2.37
CA PRO A 67 -10.45 -12.24 2.71
C PRO A 67 -9.06 -12.69 3.18
N PRO A 68 -8.91 -13.44 4.28
CA PRO A 68 -7.61 -13.96 4.70
C PRO A 68 -6.95 -14.79 3.59
N TYR A 69 -5.64 -14.65 3.42
CA TYR A 69 -4.85 -15.48 2.51
C TYR A 69 -4.38 -16.74 3.26
N GLU A 70 -5.04 -17.86 2.97
CA GLU A 70 -4.86 -19.13 3.67
C GLU A 70 -3.54 -19.86 3.39
N PRO A 71 -3.00 -19.88 2.15
CA PRO A 71 -1.75 -20.61 1.89
C PRO A 71 -0.62 -20.18 2.83
N ASP A 72 0.08 -21.18 3.38
CA ASP A 72 1.13 -21.02 4.39
C ASP A 72 0.67 -20.24 5.66
N ASN A 73 -0.64 -20.18 5.93
CA ASN A 73 -1.24 -19.34 6.98
C ASN A 73 -0.82 -17.87 6.89
N PHE A 74 -0.64 -17.34 5.68
CA PHE A 74 0.03 -16.05 5.46
C PHE A 74 -0.55 -14.91 6.33
N THR A 75 -1.86 -14.71 6.33
CA THR A 75 -2.50 -13.63 7.11
C THR A 75 -2.31 -13.83 8.61
N LEU A 76 -2.50 -15.05 9.11
CA LEU A 76 -2.28 -15.37 10.53
C LEU A 76 -0.82 -15.16 10.94
N GLU A 77 0.13 -15.61 10.13
CA GLU A 77 1.55 -15.40 10.38
C GLU A 77 1.96 -13.93 10.26
N THR A 78 1.28 -13.13 9.42
CA THR A 78 1.46 -11.68 9.39
C THR A 78 1.00 -11.04 10.69
N LEU A 79 -0.19 -11.39 11.20
CA LEU A 79 -0.69 -10.86 12.46
C LEU A 79 0.20 -11.26 13.65
N LYS A 80 0.70 -12.51 13.69
CA LYS A 80 1.68 -12.94 14.71
C LYS A 80 2.96 -12.10 14.66
N LEU A 81 3.43 -11.79 13.45
CA LEU A 81 4.62 -10.95 13.27
C LEU A 81 4.37 -9.52 13.78
N TYR A 82 3.21 -8.95 13.44
CA TYR A 82 2.82 -7.61 13.90
C TYR A 82 2.62 -7.54 15.41
N ALA A 83 1.98 -8.54 16.03
CA ALA A 83 1.83 -8.63 17.49
C ALA A 83 3.18 -8.63 18.21
N ARG A 84 4.21 -9.23 17.60
CA ARG A 84 5.57 -9.23 18.15
C ARG A 84 6.30 -7.90 17.96
N HIS A 85 6.14 -7.27 16.80
CA HIS A 85 6.82 -6.00 16.50
C HIS A 85 6.17 -4.78 17.14
N MET A 86 4.87 -4.85 17.40
CA MET A 86 4.09 -3.74 17.96
C MET A 86 3.14 -4.28 19.03
N PRO A 87 3.66 -4.70 20.20
CA PRO A 87 2.84 -5.34 21.24
C PRO A 87 1.74 -4.44 21.81
N ASN A 88 1.89 -3.11 21.68
CA ASN A 88 0.90 -2.13 22.16
C ASN A 88 -0.13 -1.74 21.09
N ALA A 89 0.02 -2.19 19.84
CA ALA A 89 -0.89 -1.83 18.76
C ALA A 89 -2.11 -2.76 18.71
N HIS A 90 -3.28 -2.20 18.44
CA HIS A 90 -4.48 -2.99 18.17
C HIS A 90 -4.36 -3.70 16.84
N LEU A 91 -4.64 -5.00 16.81
CA LEU A 91 -4.68 -5.78 15.58
C LEU A 91 -6.13 -6.07 15.20
N ILE A 92 -6.51 -5.67 14.00
CA ILE A 92 -7.88 -5.80 13.49
C ILE A 92 -7.84 -6.54 12.16
N LEU A 93 -8.62 -7.61 12.04
CA LEU A 93 -8.97 -8.22 10.77
C LEU A 93 -10.39 -7.79 10.39
N SER A 94 -10.51 -6.98 9.34
CA SER A 94 -11.81 -6.62 8.76
C SER A 94 -12.07 -7.45 7.51
N THR A 95 -13.03 -8.37 7.62
CA THR A 95 -13.29 -9.40 6.60
C THR A 95 -14.77 -9.70 6.43
N TRP A 96 -15.12 -10.74 5.69
CA TRP A 96 -16.51 -11.04 5.29
C TRP A 96 -17.20 -11.99 6.28
N ARG A 97 -18.51 -11.79 6.46
CA ARG A 97 -19.36 -12.64 7.33
C ARG A 97 -19.31 -14.13 6.97
N ASP A 98 -19.10 -14.45 5.68
CA ASP A 98 -19.01 -15.82 5.18
C ASP A 98 -17.60 -16.44 5.29
N THR A 99 -16.65 -15.76 5.97
CA THR A 99 -15.32 -16.33 6.24
C THR A 99 -15.43 -17.45 7.27
N SER A 100 -14.83 -18.60 6.96
CA SER A 100 -14.90 -19.82 7.79
C SER A 100 -14.39 -19.58 9.23
N PRO A 101 -15.11 -20.05 10.27
CA PRO A 101 -14.63 -20.02 11.65
C PRO A 101 -13.26 -20.67 11.84
N ALA A 102 -12.95 -21.74 11.08
CA ALA A 102 -11.65 -22.41 11.16
C ALA A 102 -10.46 -21.48 10.82
N ILE A 103 -10.69 -20.44 10.01
CA ILE A 103 -9.69 -19.41 9.68
C ILE A 103 -9.69 -18.31 10.75
N LEU A 104 -10.87 -17.93 11.25
CA LEU A 104 -11.04 -16.80 12.16
C LEU A 104 -10.64 -17.11 13.61
N ASP A 105 -10.90 -18.32 14.08
CA ASP A 105 -10.70 -18.69 15.49
C ASP A 105 -9.22 -18.61 15.92
N PRO A 106 -8.23 -19.08 15.13
CA PRO A 106 -6.82 -18.84 15.43
C PRO A 106 -6.44 -17.36 15.50
N ILE A 107 -7.11 -16.50 14.71
CA ILE A 107 -6.86 -15.06 14.69
C ILE A 107 -7.45 -14.39 15.94
N ARG A 108 -8.64 -14.81 16.37
CA ARG A 108 -9.23 -14.37 17.65
C ARG A 108 -8.39 -14.82 18.84
N GLN A 109 -7.90 -16.06 18.82
CA GLN A 109 -7.03 -16.60 19.87
C GLN A 109 -5.70 -15.85 20.01
N LEU A 110 -5.20 -15.25 18.92
CA LEU A 110 -4.04 -14.35 18.95
C LEU A 110 -4.34 -13.03 19.69
N GLY A 111 -5.61 -12.68 19.89
CA GLY A 111 -6.05 -11.41 20.48
C GLY A 111 -6.37 -10.32 19.45
N ALA A 112 -6.45 -10.66 18.16
CA ALA A 112 -6.88 -9.69 17.15
C ALA A 112 -8.42 -9.57 17.12
N ASP A 113 -8.92 -8.34 17.02
CA ASP A 113 -10.32 -8.04 16.78
C ASP A 113 -10.71 -8.50 15.36
N VAL A 114 -11.83 -9.22 15.25
CA VAL A 114 -12.38 -9.67 13.95
C VAL A 114 -13.68 -8.92 13.67
N VAL A 115 -13.66 -8.05 12.66
CA VAL A 115 -14.82 -7.31 12.17
C VAL A 115 -15.39 -8.04 10.96
N LEU A 116 -16.67 -8.42 11.03
CA LEU A 116 -17.37 -9.13 9.96
C LEU A 116 -18.29 -8.18 9.21
N ASN A 117 -18.12 -8.12 7.89
CA ASN A 117 -18.84 -7.26 6.98
C ASN A 117 -19.77 -8.06 6.08
N ASP A 118 -20.91 -7.46 5.74
CA ASP A 118 -21.73 -7.91 4.63
C ASP A 118 -21.10 -7.42 3.32
N LYS A 119 -21.15 -8.28 2.30
CA LYS A 119 -20.68 -7.91 0.95
C LYS A 119 -21.69 -6.95 0.33
N PRO A 120 -21.27 -5.81 -0.23
CA PRO A 120 -22.18 -4.93 -0.95
C PRO A 120 -22.80 -5.64 -2.16
N ASP A 121 -24.07 -5.35 -2.44
CA ASP A 121 -24.80 -5.94 -3.58
C ASP A 121 -24.09 -5.67 -4.92
N LYS A 122 -23.54 -4.46 -5.07
CA LYS A 122 -22.69 -4.09 -6.20
C LYS A 122 -21.24 -3.97 -5.73
N PRO A 123 -20.31 -4.84 -6.15
CA PRO A 123 -18.89 -4.73 -5.80
C PRO A 123 -18.23 -3.46 -6.38
N GLY A 124 -18.82 -2.88 -7.43
CA GLY A 124 -18.27 -1.72 -8.14
C GLY A 124 -17.08 -2.10 -9.02
N LEU A 125 -16.66 -1.15 -9.87
CA LEU A 125 -15.50 -1.34 -10.73
C LEU A 125 -14.24 -1.65 -9.89
N PHE A 126 -13.47 -2.65 -10.30
CA PHE A 126 -12.28 -3.13 -9.59
C PHE A 126 -12.51 -3.49 -8.11
N ASN A 127 -13.76 -3.80 -7.70
CA ASN A 127 -14.17 -4.13 -6.33
C ASN A 127 -14.05 -2.98 -5.32
N ILE A 128 -14.11 -1.72 -5.77
CA ILE A 128 -13.99 -0.55 -4.89
C ILE A 128 -15.01 -0.53 -3.74
N ASN A 129 -16.24 -1.00 -3.95
CA ASN A 129 -17.24 -1.00 -2.87
C ASN A 129 -16.94 -2.08 -1.83
N MET A 130 -16.35 -3.21 -2.25
CA MET A 130 -15.88 -4.24 -1.32
C MET A 130 -14.79 -3.67 -0.41
N GLN A 131 -13.88 -2.90 -1.00
CA GLN A 131 -12.81 -2.24 -0.25
C GLN A 131 -13.35 -1.17 0.69
N LEU A 132 -14.23 -0.29 0.22
CA LEU A 132 -14.86 0.74 1.06
C LEU A 132 -15.58 0.12 2.27
N ALA A 133 -16.41 -0.90 2.04
CA ALA A 133 -17.18 -1.55 3.11
C ALA A 133 -16.27 -2.09 4.21
N SER A 134 -15.24 -2.86 3.84
CA SER A 134 -14.37 -3.52 4.82
C SER A 134 -13.27 -2.60 5.39
N ALA A 135 -12.75 -1.65 4.62
CA ALA A 135 -11.77 -0.69 5.15
C ALA A 135 -12.41 0.28 6.14
N LYS A 136 -13.57 0.85 5.79
CA LYS A 136 -14.28 1.82 6.63
C LYS A 136 -14.62 1.25 8.01
N THR A 137 -15.23 0.06 8.07
CA THR A 137 -15.59 -0.58 9.34
C THR A 137 -14.38 -0.99 10.17
N GLY A 138 -13.30 -1.43 9.52
CA GLY A 138 -12.05 -1.73 10.21
C GLY A 138 -11.40 -0.49 10.82
N VAL A 139 -11.41 0.64 10.10
CA VAL A 139 -10.91 1.93 10.62
C VAL A 139 -11.82 2.48 11.72
N GLN A 140 -13.14 2.34 11.58
CA GLN A 140 -14.08 2.67 12.65
C GLN A 140 -13.79 1.88 13.93
N ARG A 141 -13.54 0.57 13.80
CA ARG A 141 -13.16 -0.26 14.94
C ARG A 141 -11.85 0.19 15.58
N ALA A 142 -10.86 0.62 14.79
CA ALA A 142 -9.62 1.17 15.31
C ALA A 142 -9.87 2.42 16.17
N VAL A 143 -10.75 3.31 15.71
CA VAL A 143 -11.12 4.53 16.44
C VAL A 143 -11.87 4.19 17.73
N GLU A 144 -12.80 3.24 17.70
CA GLU A 144 -13.53 2.77 18.89
C GLU A 144 -12.59 2.17 19.96
N LEU A 145 -11.50 1.55 19.53
CA LEU A 145 -10.45 1.02 20.41
C LEU A 145 -9.51 2.10 20.95
N GLY A 146 -9.68 3.37 20.54
CA GLY A 146 -8.87 4.49 21.00
C GLY A 146 -7.57 4.70 20.21
N ALA A 147 -7.44 4.11 19.01
CA ALA A 147 -6.28 4.33 18.18
C ALA A 147 -6.24 5.77 17.65
N GLU A 148 -5.08 6.42 17.82
CA GLU A 148 -4.72 7.71 17.23
C GLU A 148 -4.13 7.52 15.83
N TRP A 149 -3.43 6.42 15.59
CA TRP A 149 -2.75 6.11 14.33
C TRP A 149 -3.27 4.82 13.74
N VAL A 150 -3.53 4.80 12.43
CA VAL A 150 -4.08 3.62 11.76
C VAL A 150 -3.26 3.31 10.52
N LEU A 151 -2.77 2.06 10.44
CA LEU A 151 -2.29 1.45 9.21
C LEU A 151 -3.36 0.51 8.69
N LYS A 152 -3.94 0.82 7.53
CA LYS A 152 -4.71 -0.15 6.75
C LYS A 152 -3.77 -0.90 5.83
N THR A 153 -3.88 -2.22 5.74
CA THR A 153 -3.16 -3.06 4.76
C THR A 153 -4.07 -4.15 4.21
N ARG A 154 -3.69 -4.79 3.09
CA ARG A 154 -4.42 -5.96 2.56
C ARG A 154 -4.00 -7.22 3.30
N THR A 155 -4.92 -8.19 3.41
CA THR A 155 -4.67 -9.52 4.01
C THR A 155 -3.58 -10.34 3.30
N ASP A 156 -3.31 -10.05 2.03
CA ASP A 156 -2.28 -10.68 1.20
C ASP A 156 -0.95 -9.89 1.15
N GLN A 157 -0.80 -8.88 2.02
CA GLN A 157 0.44 -8.11 2.17
C GLN A 157 1.05 -8.28 3.58
N ARG A 158 2.37 -8.15 3.64
CA ARG A 158 3.14 -8.18 4.89
C ARG A 158 4.28 -7.18 4.82
N LEU A 159 4.47 -6.42 5.89
CA LEU A 159 5.63 -5.54 6.12
C LEU A 159 6.59 -6.30 7.03
N TYR A 160 7.85 -6.44 6.63
CA TYR A 160 8.85 -7.17 7.42
C TYR A 160 9.73 -6.27 8.29
N GLN A 161 9.78 -4.97 8.02
CA GLN A 161 10.58 -4.05 8.81
C GLN A 161 9.98 -3.89 10.21
N GLU A 162 10.76 -4.14 11.25
CA GLU A 162 10.31 -4.28 12.64
C GLU A 162 9.73 -3.02 13.29
N SER A 163 10.02 -1.82 12.75
CA SER A 163 9.68 -0.53 13.35
C SER A 163 8.81 0.33 12.45
N PHE A 164 8.13 -0.27 11.45
CA PHE A 164 7.49 0.51 10.39
C PHE A 164 6.45 1.48 10.95
N MET A 165 5.71 1.08 11.99
CA MET A 165 4.64 1.90 12.56
C MET A 165 5.21 3.13 13.27
N SER A 166 6.22 2.95 14.13
CA SER A 166 6.89 4.07 14.81
C SER A 166 7.62 4.98 13.84
N MET A 167 8.20 4.42 12.77
CA MET A 167 8.77 5.21 11.66
C MET A 167 7.70 6.07 10.99
N LEU A 168 6.55 5.48 10.62
CA LEU A 168 5.43 6.19 9.99
C LEU A 168 4.87 7.32 10.88
N ILE A 169 4.67 7.04 12.17
CA ILE A 169 4.24 8.05 13.16
C ILE A 169 5.28 9.20 13.24
N SER A 170 6.56 8.87 13.30
CA SER A 170 7.63 9.88 13.36
C SER A 170 7.67 10.74 12.10
N MET A 171 7.50 10.14 10.93
CA MET A 171 7.42 10.87 9.66
C MET A 171 6.18 11.78 9.63
N ALA A 172 5.02 11.30 10.06
CA ALA A 172 3.80 12.12 10.11
C ALA A 172 3.97 13.35 11.01
N LYS A 173 4.63 13.21 12.16
CA LYS A 173 4.93 14.32 13.07
C LYS A 173 5.99 15.28 12.53
N THR A 174 6.91 14.77 11.70
CA THR A 174 8.01 15.57 11.10
C THR A 174 7.54 16.38 9.90
N PHE A 175 6.60 15.85 9.12
CA PHE A 175 6.14 16.46 7.88
C PHE A 175 4.69 16.94 8.00
N PRO A 176 4.45 18.17 8.49
CA PRO A 176 3.10 18.68 8.65
C PRO A 176 2.37 18.83 7.31
N VAL A 177 1.04 18.73 7.37
CA VAL A 177 0.14 19.06 6.25
C VAL A 177 0.21 20.56 5.92
N ALA A 178 -0.11 20.92 4.68
CA ALA A 178 -0.28 22.34 4.32
C ALA A 178 -1.45 22.98 5.10
N SER A 179 -1.35 24.28 5.39
CA SER A 179 -2.41 25.01 6.08
C SER A 179 -3.64 25.24 5.18
N GLY A 180 -4.79 25.51 5.81
CA GLY A 180 -6.03 25.86 5.09
C GLY A 180 -6.94 24.68 4.74
N TYR A 181 -6.65 23.47 5.24
CA TYR A 181 -7.44 22.27 5.00
C TYR A 181 -7.86 21.62 6.31
N GLU A 182 -9.01 20.93 6.29
CA GLU A 182 -9.52 20.18 7.44
C GLU A 182 -8.85 18.80 7.56
N GLN A 183 -7.53 18.81 7.72
CA GLN A 183 -6.70 17.61 7.80
C GLN A 183 -5.71 17.77 8.97
N ARG A 184 -5.54 16.74 9.80
CA ARG A 184 -4.59 16.83 10.94
C ARG A 184 -3.17 16.46 10.52
N PHE A 185 -3.04 15.32 9.86
CA PHE A 185 -1.77 14.77 9.41
C PHE A 185 -1.86 14.30 7.97
N ARG A 186 -0.71 14.22 7.30
CA ARG A 186 -0.62 13.67 5.96
C ARG A 186 -1.10 12.21 5.93
N ILE A 187 -1.77 11.84 4.85
CA ILE A 187 -2.07 10.44 4.56
C ILE A 187 -0.86 9.86 3.81
N PHE A 188 -0.41 8.68 4.23
CA PHE A 188 0.78 8.03 3.70
C PHE A 188 0.42 6.91 2.74
N GLY A 189 0.86 7.02 1.50
CA GLY A 189 0.89 5.89 0.57
C GLY A 189 2.13 5.04 0.86
N VAL A 190 1.94 3.80 1.31
CA VAL A 190 3.04 2.96 1.79
C VAL A 190 3.34 1.83 0.82
N GLY A 191 4.62 1.74 0.46
CA GLY A 191 5.17 0.68 -0.35
C GLY A 191 5.05 0.95 -1.84
N GLN A 192 3.90 0.60 -2.42
CA GLN A 192 3.68 0.65 -3.86
C GLN A 192 2.26 1.07 -4.21
N GLY A 193 2.05 1.53 -5.46
CA GLY A 193 0.75 1.84 -6.04
C GLY A 193 0.38 3.32 -6.04
N SER A 194 1.29 4.23 -5.68
CA SER A 194 1.05 5.67 -5.75
C SER A 194 1.77 6.26 -6.94
N LEU A 195 1.04 6.87 -7.89
CA LEU A 195 1.57 7.19 -9.21
C LEU A 195 1.78 8.68 -9.40
N LYS A 196 2.91 9.04 -10.00
CA LYS A 196 3.31 10.42 -10.26
C LYS A 196 2.51 11.06 -11.41
N TYR A 197 2.14 10.27 -12.42
CA TYR A 197 1.53 10.74 -13.67
C TYR A 197 0.07 10.32 -13.83
N ALA A 198 -0.60 9.94 -12.74
CA ALA A 198 -2.00 9.55 -12.73
C ALA A 198 -2.76 10.39 -11.68
N PRO A 199 -3.72 11.25 -12.10
CA PRO A 199 -4.36 12.21 -11.20
C PRO A 199 -4.97 11.57 -9.95
N TYR A 200 -4.59 12.13 -8.80
CA TYR A 200 -4.99 11.73 -7.45
C TYR A 200 -4.74 10.24 -7.15
N HIS A 201 -3.82 9.58 -7.84
CA HIS A 201 -3.59 8.16 -7.64
C HIS A 201 -2.66 7.91 -6.44
N VAL A 202 -3.26 7.67 -5.28
CA VAL A 202 -2.57 7.21 -4.06
C VAL A 202 -2.97 5.77 -3.78
N THR A 203 -2.00 4.90 -3.48
CA THR A 203 -2.26 3.49 -3.24
C THR A 203 -3.40 3.27 -2.25
N ASP A 204 -4.27 2.31 -2.57
CA ASP A 204 -5.40 1.88 -1.76
C ASP A 204 -5.06 0.62 -0.93
N GLN A 205 -3.87 0.04 -1.16
CA GLN A 205 -3.48 -1.26 -0.65
C GLN A 205 -3.00 -1.17 0.79
N THR A 206 -1.96 -0.36 1.01
CA THR A 206 -1.39 -0.08 2.33
C THR A 206 -1.31 1.43 2.54
N VAL A 207 -2.11 1.94 3.48
CA VAL A 207 -2.33 3.36 3.74
C VAL A 207 -2.22 3.62 5.22
N PHE A 208 -1.45 4.64 5.60
CA PHE A 208 -1.28 5.05 6.99
C PHE A 208 -1.73 6.48 7.21
N GLY A 209 -2.26 6.77 8.39
CA GLY A 209 -2.57 8.14 8.78
C GLY A 209 -3.10 8.25 10.19
N HIS A 210 -3.37 9.48 10.61
CA HIS A 210 -4.11 9.75 11.85
C HIS A 210 -5.55 9.24 11.71
N ALA A 211 -6.12 8.69 12.77
CA ALA A 211 -7.39 7.97 12.76
C ALA A 211 -8.55 8.80 12.20
N GLU A 212 -8.65 10.07 12.58
CA GLU A 212 -9.68 10.99 12.03
C GLU A 212 -9.53 11.23 10.51
N ASP A 213 -8.29 11.37 10.01
CA ASP A 213 -8.05 11.58 8.58
C ASP A 213 -8.31 10.28 7.81
N MET A 214 -7.96 9.13 8.40
CA MET A 214 -8.26 7.81 7.85
C MET A 214 -9.77 7.56 7.78
N LEU A 215 -10.55 7.98 8.77
CA LEU A 215 -12.02 7.93 8.69
C LEU A 215 -12.53 8.73 7.49
N LYS A 216 -12.08 9.98 7.30
CA LYS A 216 -12.43 10.80 6.14
C LYS A 216 -12.01 10.17 4.82
N TYR A 217 -10.85 9.51 4.80
CA TYR A 217 -10.29 8.87 3.61
C TYR A 217 -11.12 7.67 3.14
N TRP A 218 -11.60 6.84 4.07
CA TRP A 218 -12.40 5.66 3.75
C TRP A 218 -13.91 5.91 3.73
N ASP A 219 -14.37 7.11 4.09
CA ASP A 219 -15.78 7.49 4.08
C ASP A 219 -16.29 7.96 2.71
N VAL A 220 -15.86 7.33 1.61
CA VAL A 220 -16.34 7.66 0.26
C VAL A 220 -17.66 6.95 -0.03
N PRO A 221 -18.69 7.64 -0.59
CA PRO A 221 -19.92 6.98 -1.03
C PRO A 221 -19.63 5.79 -1.94
N PRO A 222 -20.42 4.70 -1.85
CA PRO A 222 -20.32 3.60 -2.80
C PRO A 222 -20.46 4.07 -4.24
N LYS A 223 -19.68 3.46 -5.14
CA LYS A 223 -19.79 3.68 -6.58
C LYS A 223 -20.84 2.75 -7.16
N LEU A 224 -21.99 3.29 -7.53
CA LEU A 224 -23.14 2.52 -8.00
C LEU A 224 -23.36 2.64 -9.51
N GLU A 225 -22.67 3.60 -10.12
CA GLU A 225 -22.69 3.89 -11.54
C GLU A 225 -21.92 2.82 -12.33
N ASP A 226 -22.46 2.47 -13.50
CA ASP A 226 -21.79 1.59 -14.44
C ASP A 226 -20.59 2.31 -15.11
N PRO A 227 -19.59 1.56 -15.61
CA PRO A 227 -18.51 2.14 -16.39
C PRO A 227 -19.04 2.89 -17.62
N PRO A 228 -18.32 3.91 -18.11
CA PRO A 228 -18.72 4.61 -19.34
C PRO A 228 -18.94 3.64 -20.51
N VAL A 229 -19.95 3.91 -21.34
CA VAL A 229 -20.43 2.99 -22.38
C VAL A 229 -19.36 2.65 -23.43
N HIS A 230 -18.43 3.58 -23.70
CA HIS A 230 -17.35 3.38 -24.66
C HIS A 230 -16.17 2.57 -24.10
N TRP A 231 -16.18 2.20 -22.81
CA TRP A 231 -15.11 1.39 -22.24
C TRP A 231 -15.18 -0.05 -22.73
N PRO A 232 -14.03 -0.72 -22.85
CA PRO A 232 -14.02 -2.13 -23.17
C PRO A 232 -14.72 -2.93 -22.06
N LYS A 233 -15.54 -3.91 -22.46
CA LYS A 233 -16.26 -4.79 -21.53
C LYS A 233 -15.31 -5.64 -20.68
N ASN A 234 -14.14 -5.96 -21.23
CA ASN A 234 -13.10 -6.68 -20.52
C ASN A 234 -12.28 -5.70 -19.67
N LEU A 235 -12.34 -5.88 -18.34
CA LEU A 235 -11.61 -5.02 -17.40
C LEU A 235 -10.09 -4.99 -17.60
N ARG A 236 -9.50 -6.03 -18.20
CA ARG A 236 -8.06 -6.05 -18.50
C ARG A 236 -7.70 -5.11 -19.65
N GLU A 237 -8.60 -4.96 -20.62
CA GLU A 237 -8.40 -4.11 -21.79
C GLU A 237 -8.54 -2.62 -21.45
N VAL A 238 -9.25 -2.28 -20.36
CA VAL A 238 -9.39 -0.90 -19.87
C VAL A 238 -8.02 -0.23 -19.72
N TYR A 239 -7.04 -0.92 -19.15
CA TYR A 239 -5.70 -0.36 -18.94
C TYR A 239 -4.95 -0.09 -20.25
N HIS A 240 -5.29 -0.76 -21.35
CA HIS A 240 -4.59 -0.62 -22.63
C HIS A 240 -5.33 0.30 -23.62
N GLN A 241 -6.58 0.66 -23.34
CA GLN A 241 -7.44 1.39 -24.28
C GLN A 241 -7.98 2.70 -23.71
N VAL A 242 -8.11 2.82 -22.39
CA VAL A 242 -8.66 4.02 -21.76
C VAL A 242 -7.52 4.95 -21.33
N PRO A 243 -7.55 6.24 -21.73
CA PRO A 243 -6.59 7.22 -21.28
C PRO A 243 -6.50 7.31 -19.76
N VAL A 244 -5.29 7.43 -19.21
CA VAL A 244 -5.06 7.44 -17.75
C VAL A 244 -5.83 8.56 -17.06
N GLY A 245 -5.98 9.73 -17.69
CA GLY A 245 -6.77 10.83 -17.13
C GLY A 245 -8.25 10.48 -16.97
N GLU A 246 -8.83 9.81 -17.97
CA GLU A 246 -10.21 9.34 -17.92
C GLU A 246 -10.36 8.18 -16.93
N LEU A 247 -9.44 7.23 -16.92
CA LEU A 247 -9.41 6.12 -15.97
C LEU A 247 -9.39 6.63 -14.54
N CYS A 248 -8.51 7.59 -14.21
CA CYS A 248 -8.42 8.17 -12.87
C CYS A 248 -9.72 8.86 -12.44
N ARG A 249 -10.36 9.58 -13.36
CA ARG A 249 -11.59 10.31 -13.07
C ARG A 249 -12.81 9.41 -12.90
N SER A 250 -12.88 8.36 -13.70
CA SER A 250 -14.11 7.60 -13.91
C SER A 250 -14.01 6.13 -13.49
N GLY A 251 -12.85 5.62 -13.04
CA GLY A 251 -12.73 4.19 -12.76
C GLY A 251 -11.69 3.72 -11.75
N ALA A 252 -10.56 4.41 -11.59
CA ALA A 252 -9.51 3.99 -10.67
C ALA A 252 -9.97 4.06 -9.21
N ALA A 253 -9.73 2.99 -8.45
CA ALA A 253 -10.08 2.90 -7.04
C ALA A 253 -9.28 3.92 -6.21
N GLU A 254 -7.97 3.96 -6.45
CA GLU A 254 -6.99 4.87 -5.85
C GLU A 254 -7.40 6.32 -6.02
N SER A 255 -7.65 6.73 -7.27
CA SER A 255 -8.07 8.10 -7.58
C SER A 255 -9.39 8.45 -6.92
N ARG A 256 -10.37 7.54 -6.88
CA ARG A 256 -11.65 7.78 -6.20
C ARG A 256 -11.47 8.03 -4.71
N LEU A 257 -10.67 7.20 -4.03
CA LEU A 257 -10.43 7.33 -2.60
C LEU A 257 -9.75 8.65 -2.27
N ALA A 258 -8.64 8.94 -2.95
CA ALA A 258 -7.88 10.16 -2.71
C ALA A 258 -8.65 11.42 -3.10
N SER A 259 -9.33 11.46 -4.26
CA SER A 259 -10.13 12.63 -4.66
C SER A 259 -11.29 12.89 -3.70
N GLY A 260 -12.02 11.85 -3.29
CA GLY A 260 -13.10 12.00 -2.30
C GLY A 260 -12.59 12.46 -0.93
N PHE A 261 -11.40 12.01 -0.51
CA PHE A 261 -10.74 12.54 0.68
C PHE A 261 -10.40 14.03 0.53
N LEU A 262 -9.78 14.42 -0.58
CA LEU A 262 -9.36 15.79 -0.85
C LEU A 262 -10.56 16.76 -0.84
N GLU A 263 -11.68 16.37 -1.45
CA GLU A 263 -12.93 17.14 -1.40
C GLU A 263 -13.43 17.33 0.03
N ARG A 264 -13.41 16.28 0.87
CA ARG A 264 -13.84 16.37 2.28
C ARG A 264 -12.98 17.29 3.13
N VAL A 265 -11.68 17.36 2.86
CA VAL A 265 -10.78 18.25 3.60
C VAL A 265 -10.79 19.68 3.06
N GLY A 266 -11.69 19.99 2.12
CA GLY A 266 -11.89 21.33 1.57
C GLY A 266 -10.99 21.67 0.39
N ARG A 267 -10.37 20.69 -0.26
CA ARG A 267 -9.48 20.94 -1.40
C ARG A 267 -10.23 20.82 -2.74
N PRO A 268 -10.26 21.88 -3.58
CA PRO A 268 -10.82 21.80 -4.92
C PRO A 268 -9.97 20.90 -5.83
N LEU A 269 -10.57 20.31 -6.87
CA LEU A 269 -9.90 19.39 -7.80
C LEU A 269 -9.96 19.91 -9.24
N SER A 270 -8.81 20.11 -9.86
CA SER A 270 -8.71 20.55 -11.26
C SER A 270 -8.48 19.41 -12.26
N TRP A 271 -8.16 18.20 -11.78
CA TRP A 271 -7.88 17.02 -12.61
C TRP A 271 -6.73 17.21 -13.62
N THR A 272 -5.73 18.03 -13.26
CA THR A 272 -4.49 18.24 -14.01
C THR A 272 -3.32 17.60 -13.27
N LEU A 273 -2.21 17.31 -13.95
CA LEU A 273 -1.00 16.82 -13.29
C LEU A 273 -0.37 17.87 -12.37
N VAL A 274 -0.46 19.15 -12.71
CA VAL A 274 -0.03 20.24 -11.82
C VAL A 274 -0.81 20.19 -10.51
N ASP A 275 -2.14 20.04 -10.58
CA ASP A 275 -2.97 19.97 -9.38
C ASP A 275 -2.75 18.68 -8.60
N HIS A 276 -2.53 17.56 -9.30
CA HIS A 276 -2.12 16.29 -8.70
C HIS A 276 -0.84 16.46 -7.87
N TRP A 277 0.22 17.02 -8.44
CA TRP A 277 1.49 17.20 -7.71
C TRP A 277 1.33 18.16 -6.52
N LYS A 278 0.48 19.18 -6.63
CA LYS A 278 0.08 20.02 -5.48
C LYS A 278 -0.59 19.18 -4.40
N ALA A 279 -1.57 18.33 -4.76
CA ALA A 279 -2.23 17.44 -3.83
C ALA A 279 -1.23 16.49 -3.13
N LEU A 280 -0.33 15.87 -3.89
CA LEU A 280 0.74 15.01 -3.36
C LEU A 280 1.64 15.75 -2.36
N ARG A 281 2.03 16.98 -2.70
CA ARG A 281 2.86 17.84 -1.84
C ARG A 281 2.14 18.33 -0.60
N ASP A 282 0.84 18.59 -0.66
CA ASP A 282 0.12 19.30 0.41
C ASP A 282 -0.56 18.36 1.40
N HIS A 283 -1.05 17.21 0.94
CA HIS A 283 -1.93 16.31 1.72
C HIS A 283 -1.35 14.93 1.99
N PHE A 284 -0.38 14.50 1.20
CA PHE A 284 0.14 13.14 1.24
C PHE A 284 1.62 13.09 1.61
N CYS A 285 2.09 11.89 1.95
CA CYS A 285 3.50 11.53 2.04
C CYS A 285 3.67 10.08 1.54
N PHE A 286 4.89 9.68 1.21
CA PHE A 286 5.16 8.37 0.59
C PHE A 286 6.31 7.67 1.28
N VAL A 287 6.18 6.36 1.41
CA VAL A 287 7.22 5.48 1.97
C VAL A 287 7.51 4.39 0.97
N ASP A 288 8.78 4.25 0.59
CA ASP A 288 9.18 3.30 -0.45
C ASP A 288 9.00 1.86 0.00
N HIS A 289 8.73 0.96 -0.96
CA HIS A 289 8.68 -0.49 -0.77
C HIS A 289 9.83 -1.05 0.08
N GLY A 290 11.06 -0.59 -0.17
CA GLY A 290 12.26 -1.04 0.54
C GLY A 290 12.36 -0.56 2.00
N MET A 291 11.72 0.57 2.35
CA MET A 291 11.76 1.12 3.72
C MET A 291 10.95 0.29 4.71
N VAL A 292 9.92 -0.41 4.23
CA VAL A 292 9.03 -1.25 5.06
C VAL A 292 9.16 -2.76 4.76
N ASP A 293 10.01 -3.10 3.80
CA ASP A 293 10.18 -4.45 3.25
C ASP A 293 8.82 -5.12 2.96
N LEU A 294 7.97 -4.42 2.20
CA LEU A 294 6.66 -4.91 1.79
C LEU A 294 6.82 -6.20 0.98
N TYR A 295 5.93 -7.17 1.20
CA TYR A 295 5.83 -8.37 0.39
C TYR A 295 4.37 -8.64 0.04
N TRP A 296 4.08 -8.82 -1.26
CA TRP A 296 2.73 -9.11 -1.76
C TRP A 296 2.66 -10.53 -2.32
N VAL A 297 2.04 -11.44 -1.55
CA VAL A 297 2.05 -12.88 -1.87
C VAL A 297 1.25 -13.23 -3.12
N LYS A 298 0.23 -12.44 -3.47
CA LYS A 298 -0.62 -12.70 -4.66
C LYS A 298 0.03 -12.26 -5.96
N ALA A 299 0.85 -11.21 -5.93
CA ALA A 299 1.53 -10.70 -7.11
C ALA A 299 3.04 -10.90 -6.97
N GLN A 300 3.46 -12.16 -6.77
CA GLN A 300 4.88 -12.48 -6.60
C GLN A 300 5.69 -12.01 -7.81
N THR A 301 5.18 -12.18 -9.03
CA THR A 301 5.82 -11.66 -10.25
C THR A 301 6.05 -10.15 -10.21
N TYR A 302 5.12 -9.40 -9.61
CA TYR A 302 5.23 -7.95 -9.44
C TYR A 302 6.22 -7.58 -8.32
N THR A 303 6.22 -8.34 -7.22
CA THR A 303 7.16 -8.16 -6.10
C THR A 303 8.60 -8.49 -6.52
N PHE A 304 8.80 -9.57 -7.27
CA PHE A 304 10.07 -9.90 -7.90
C PHE A 304 10.47 -8.84 -8.92
N GLY A 305 9.53 -8.40 -9.77
CA GLY A 305 9.74 -7.32 -10.74
C GLY A 305 10.27 -6.05 -10.07
N LYS A 306 9.73 -5.63 -8.92
CA LYS A 306 10.18 -4.38 -8.25
C LYS A 306 11.43 -4.51 -7.39
N GLU A 307 11.70 -5.68 -6.84
CA GLU A 307 12.97 -5.96 -6.16
C GLU A 307 14.14 -6.04 -7.15
N HIS A 308 13.84 -6.26 -8.44
CA HIS A 308 14.83 -6.46 -9.50
C HIS A 308 14.86 -5.33 -10.54
N ALA A 309 13.77 -4.57 -10.66
CA ALA A 309 13.61 -3.44 -11.56
C ALA A 309 12.89 -2.31 -10.80
N ARG A 310 13.67 -1.35 -10.29
CA ARG A 310 13.30 0.00 -10.70
C ARG A 310 13.46 -0.02 -12.21
N ASP A 311 12.45 0.37 -12.98
CA ASP A 311 12.55 0.45 -14.44
C ASP A 311 13.72 1.40 -14.77
N LEU A 312 14.94 0.85 -14.87
CA LEU A 312 16.16 1.58 -15.21
C LEU A 312 16.21 1.86 -16.71
N GLU A 313 15.40 1.12 -17.48
CA GLU A 313 15.32 1.20 -18.93
C GLU A 313 14.43 2.35 -19.39
N GLU A 314 13.28 2.56 -18.74
CA GLU A 314 12.31 3.57 -19.16
C GLU A 314 11.44 4.14 -18.03
N ILE A 315 10.93 5.35 -18.26
CA ILE A 315 9.91 5.96 -17.41
C ILE A 315 8.57 5.80 -18.12
N THR A 316 7.62 5.16 -17.46
CA THR A 316 6.23 5.06 -17.92
C THR A 316 5.30 5.89 -17.04
N ASN A 317 4.04 6.03 -17.46
CA ASN A 317 3.01 6.67 -16.66
C ASN A 317 2.59 5.87 -15.40
N ARG A 318 3.18 4.67 -15.22
CA ARG A 318 3.17 3.91 -13.97
C ARG A 318 4.31 4.22 -13.03
N LYS A 319 5.13 5.25 -13.32
CA LYS A 319 6.17 5.70 -12.39
C LYS A 319 5.55 6.02 -11.03
N GLU A 320 6.01 5.30 -10.03
CA GLU A 320 5.61 5.53 -8.65
C GLU A 320 6.31 6.76 -8.09
N ILE A 321 5.59 7.52 -7.28
CA ILE A 321 6.20 8.55 -6.47
C ILE A 321 6.75 7.94 -5.19
N GLY A 322 8.07 7.93 -5.07
CA GLY A 322 8.77 7.51 -3.85
C GLY A 322 9.04 8.68 -2.90
N PHE A 323 9.52 8.36 -1.69
CA PHE A 323 9.84 9.34 -0.65
C PHE A 323 10.83 10.40 -1.14
N GLY A 324 11.90 9.99 -1.83
CA GLY A 324 12.92 10.94 -2.30
C GLY A 324 12.37 11.99 -3.27
N GLU A 325 11.53 11.58 -4.23
CA GLU A 325 10.91 12.49 -5.19
C GLU A 325 9.83 13.36 -4.54
N TRP A 326 9.04 12.79 -3.64
CA TRP A 326 8.11 13.57 -2.83
C TRP A 326 8.83 14.59 -1.95
N MET A 327 9.99 14.28 -1.39
CA MET A 327 10.78 15.21 -0.59
C MET A 327 11.26 16.42 -1.40
N LEU A 328 11.56 16.22 -2.70
CA LEU A 328 11.86 17.32 -3.62
C LEU A 328 10.62 18.21 -3.86
N LEU A 329 9.43 17.62 -3.99
CA LEU A 329 8.18 18.39 -4.05
C LEU A 329 7.93 19.17 -2.76
N TYR A 330 8.07 18.50 -1.62
CA TYR A 330 7.82 19.05 -0.29
C TYR A 330 8.77 20.21 0.06
N SER A 331 10.06 20.06 -0.25
CA SER A 331 11.08 21.10 -0.02
C SER A 331 11.05 22.23 -1.05
N GLY A 332 10.22 22.13 -2.10
CA GLY A 332 10.11 23.14 -3.16
C GLY A 332 11.20 23.07 -4.23
N GLN A 333 12.12 22.11 -4.16
CA GLN A 333 13.15 21.91 -5.20
C GLN A 333 12.56 21.41 -6.53
N LEU A 334 11.46 20.65 -6.47
CA LEU A 334 10.65 20.30 -7.62
C LEU A 334 9.30 21.03 -7.51
N PRO A 335 9.07 22.12 -8.28
CA PRO A 335 7.80 22.83 -8.22
C PRO A 335 6.70 22.00 -8.90
N PRO A 336 5.47 21.95 -8.36
CA PRO A 336 4.33 21.27 -9.02
C PRO A 336 4.06 21.74 -10.44
N GLU A 337 4.37 23.00 -10.76
CA GLU A 337 4.23 23.59 -12.10
C GLU A 337 5.08 22.88 -13.15
N ALA A 338 6.18 22.20 -12.75
CA ALA A 338 6.97 21.36 -13.64
C ALA A 338 6.16 20.19 -14.23
N ALA A 339 5.04 19.80 -13.61
CA ALA A 339 4.15 18.77 -14.12
C ALA A 339 3.48 19.15 -15.44
N THR A 340 3.39 20.45 -15.77
CA THR A 340 2.77 20.96 -17.02
C THR A 340 3.37 20.28 -18.27
N ARG A 341 4.66 19.98 -18.23
CA ARG A 341 5.43 19.32 -19.31
C ARG A 341 4.90 17.93 -19.64
N TYR A 342 4.17 17.31 -18.71
CA TYR A 342 3.72 15.93 -18.80
C TYR A 342 2.20 15.81 -18.97
N GLU A 343 1.44 16.90 -19.10
CA GLU A 343 -0.03 16.85 -19.19
C GLU A 343 -0.52 15.98 -20.36
N GLY A 344 0.25 15.89 -21.44
CA GLY A 344 -0.05 15.00 -22.57
C GLY A 344 -0.16 13.52 -22.19
N VAL A 345 0.47 13.10 -21.08
CA VAL A 345 0.38 11.74 -20.55
C VAL A 345 -1.06 11.37 -20.20
N LEU A 346 -1.91 12.33 -19.83
CA LEU A 346 -3.31 12.07 -19.47
C LEU A 346 -4.15 11.52 -20.63
N GLN A 347 -3.71 11.74 -21.87
CA GLN A 347 -4.36 11.25 -23.09
C GLN A 347 -3.85 9.86 -23.52
N GLN A 348 -2.87 9.30 -22.82
CA GLN A 348 -2.26 8.02 -23.13
C GLN A 348 -2.90 6.89 -22.31
N PRO A 349 -3.01 5.66 -22.87
CA PRO A 349 -3.33 4.47 -22.10
C PRO A 349 -2.36 4.22 -20.94
N PHE A 350 -2.68 3.28 -20.05
CA PHE A 350 -1.81 2.90 -18.96
C PHE A 350 -0.57 2.13 -19.47
N VAL A 351 0.55 2.23 -18.76
CA VAL A 351 1.85 1.62 -19.12
C VAL A 351 2.51 2.24 -20.36
N GLU A 352 2.16 3.48 -20.70
CA GLU A 352 2.79 4.17 -21.83
C GLU A 352 4.05 4.92 -21.40
N ARG A 353 5.03 5.01 -22.30
CA ARG A 353 6.30 5.70 -22.07
C ARG A 353 6.06 7.20 -21.93
N VAL A 354 6.64 7.76 -20.87
CA VAL A 354 6.67 9.21 -20.64
C VAL A 354 7.93 9.76 -21.29
N ALA A 355 7.76 10.51 -22.37
CA ALA A 355 8.85 11.25 -22.98
C ALA A 355 9.32 12.36 -22.03
N ASN A 356 10.64 12.59 -21.99
CA ASN A 356 11.15 13.83 -21.42
C ASN A 356 10.81 14.93 -22.44
N ALA A 357 9.82 15.78 -22.12
CA ALA A 357 9.55 16.95 -22.93
C ALA A 357 10.64 17.98 -22.62
N ASP A 358 11.49 18.25 -23.61
CA ASP A 358 12.58 19.24 -23.54
C ASP A 358 12.05 20.67 -23.32
#